data_AF-A0A975DB50-F1
#
_entry.id   AF-A0A975DB50-F1
#
_cell.length_a   1.000
_cell.length_b   1.000
_cell.length_c   1.000
_cell.angle_alpha   90.00
_cell.angle_beta   90.00
_cell.angle_gamma   90.00
#
_symmetry.space_group_name_H-M   'P 1'
#
loop_
_entity.id
_entity.type
_entity.pdbx_description
1 polymer ?
#
loop_
_entity_poly.entity_id
_entity_poly.type
_entity_poly.pdbx_seq_one_letter_code
_entity_poly.pdbx_strand_id
1 'polypeptide(L)'
;MFKQLTKKLCVTACFLASGVANAALIVIDSSSEFVVPEDVSSISVLAIGGGGAGAGSHWGGGGSGYLAGGVFSVSEGDIFNVTIGQGGQAAACAGNSCYGDSGTATMFGDLLTADGGIALSSFFTRGGAGGSGGGGAGNMGFGGAGGTGGSDGVDGRSYLGGLGQGTEIWNSLLTLITEATVTAGSGGAASAGSHSGGGGGGGILIDGIGLLGGQGNSQSFAAGEGGFGYGAGGGSGGYNGVYQVGGSGANGVAIVQYNSVAVSEPPMFAILALGVAGLMVRRRKAQ
;
A
#
# COMPACT_ATOMS: atom_id res chain seq x y z
N MET A 1 -79.20 -12.86 19.69
CA MET A 1 -78.45 -11.61 19.48
C MET A 1 -76.99 -11.85 19.89
N PHE A 2 -76.18 -12.47 19.02
CA PHE A 2 -74.79 -12.83 19.32
C PHE A 2 -73.84 -11.85 18.63
N LYS A 3 -73.18 -10.98 19.42
CA LYS A 3 -72.11 -10.08 18.97
C LYS A 3 -70.83 -10.91 18.77
N GLN A 4 -70.43 -11.15 17.52
CA GLN A 4 -69.12 -11.73 17.21
C GLN A 4 -68.03 -10.66 17.32
N LEU A 5 -67.20 -10.80 18.35
CA LEU A 5 -66.01 -10.01 18.62
C LEU A 5 -64.85 -10.50 17.73
N THR A 6 -64.59 -9.82 16.62
CA THR A 6 -63.44 -10.11 15.75
C THR A 6 -62.15 -9.59 16.39
N LYS A 7 -61.46 -10.46 17.16
CA LYS A 7 -60.10 -10.20 17.64
C LYS A 7 -59.15 -10.15 16.43
N LYS A 8 -58.62 -8.95 16.13
CA LYS A 8 -57.50 -8.76 15.20
C LYS A 8 -56.25 -9.41 15.81
N LEU A 9 -55.84 -10.56 15.28
CA LEU A 9 -54.58 -11.18 15.62
C LEU A 9 -53.46 -10.43 14.86
N CYS A 10 -52.77 -9.52 15.54
CA CYS A 10 -51.57 -8.88 15.02
C CYS A 10 -50.39 -9.81 15.33
N VAL A 11 -49.97 -10.62 14.36
CA VAL A 11 -48.77 -11.45 14.50
C VAL A 11 -47.59 -10.60 14.08
N THR A 12 -46.92 -9.98 15.06
CA THR A 12 -45.62 -9.34 14.84
C THR A 12 -44.55 -10.43 14.94
N ALA A 13 -44.15 -10.99 13.80
CA ALA A 13 -42.98 -11.86 13.73
C ALA A 13 -41.72 -11.01 13.75
N CYS A 14 -41.05 -10.91 14.91
CA CYS A 14 -39.74 -10.28 15.03
C CYS A 14 -38.69 -11.31 14.61
N PHE A 15 -38.23 -11.25 13.35
CA PHE A 15 -37.12 -12.08 12.88
C PHE A 15 -35.81 -11.43 13.33
N LEU A 16 -35.15 -12.04 14.32
CA LEU A 16 -33.76 -11.74 14.66
C LEU A 16 -32.87 -12.43 13.63
N ALA A 17 -32.53 -11.73 12.55
CA ALA A 17 -31.50 -12.19 11.63
C ALA A 17 -30.13 -11.89 12.25
N SER A 18 -29.42 -12.92 12.72
CA SER A 18 -28.01 -12.81 13.08
C SER A 18 -27.19 -12.82 11.79
N GLY A 19 -26.82 -11.63 11.30
CA GLY A 19 -25.90 -11.49 10.18
C GLY A 19 -24.50 -11.98 10.56
N VAL A 20 -23.84 -12.72 9.66
CA VAL A 20 -22.42 -13.06 9.81
C VAL A 20 -21.64 -11.86 9.26
N ALA A 21 -20.77 -11.28 10.06
CA ALA A 21 -19.87 -10.24 9.56
C ALA A 21 -18.92 -10.86 8.54
N ASN A 22 -18.89 -10.32 7.32
CA ASN A 22 -17.93 -10.71 6.30
C ASN A 22 -16.91 -9.57 6.15
N ALA A 23 -15.66 -9.87 6.46
CA ALA A 23 -14.55 -8.96 6.28
C ALA A 23 -14.18 -8.92 4.80
N ALA A 24 -14.07 -7.72 4.25
CA ALA A 24 -13.69 -7.48 2.87
C ALA A 24 -12.39 -6.69 2.82
N LEU A 25 -11.59 -6.98 1.78
CA LEU A 25 -10.31 -6.33 1.50
C LEU A 25 -10.33 -5.79 0.06
N ILE A 26 -9.93 -4.53 -0.11
CA ILE A 26 -9.75 -3.88 -1.40
C ILE A 26 -8.32 -3.37 -1.51
N VAL A 27 -7.65 -3.72 -2.60
CA VAL A 27 -6.33 -3.19 -2.97
C VAL A 27 -6.53 -2.19 -4.11
N ILE A 28 -6.05 -0.97 -3.90
CA ILE A 28 -6.14 0.14 -4.86
C ILE A 28 -4.72 0.50 -5.28
N ASP A 29 -4.33 0.07 -6.48
CA ASP A 29 -3.00 0.29 -7.09
C ASP A 29 -3.05 1.30 -8.25
N SER A 30 -4.23 1.84 -8.53
CA SER A 30 -4.47 2.91 -9.50
C SER A 30 -5.46 3.94 -8.93
N SER A 31 -5.21 5.22 -9.21
CA SER A 31 -6.04 6.31 -8.69
C SER A 31 -7.49 6.16 -9.13
N SER A 32 -8.40 6.21 -8.17
CA SER A 32 -9.83 5.91 -8.36
C SER A 32 -10.66 6.46 -7.19
N GLU A 33 -11.97 6.30 -7.25
CA GLU A 33 -12.86 6.59 -6.13
C GLU A 33 -13.13 5.30 -5.35
N PHE A 34 -13.09 5.39 -4.02
CA PHE A 34 -13.63 4.37 -3.13
C PHE A 34 -14.96 4.85 -2.56
N VAL A 35 -16.01 4.04 -2.74
CA VAL A 35 -17.33 4.29 -2.19
C VAL A 35 -17.54 3.34 -1.02
N VAL A 36 -17.87 3.88 0.15
CA VAL A 36 -18.14 3.08 1.35
C VAL A 36 -19.38 2.20 1.10
N PRO A 37 -19.26 0.87 1.21
CA PRO A 37 -20.39 -0.02 0.98
C PRO A 37 -21.51 0.14 2.00
N GLU A 38 -22.65 -0.45 1.68
CA GLU A 38 -23.80 -0.53 2.60
C GLU A 38 -23.41 -1.21 3.92
N ASP A 39 -24.02 -0.75 5.01
CA ASP A 39 -23.83 -1.27 6.37
C ASP A 39 -22.38 -1.19 6.92
N VAL A 40 -21.51 -0.38 6.32
CA VAL A 40 -20.15 -0.13 6.80
C VAL A 40 -20.09 1.19 7.58
N SER A 41 -19.65 1.11 8.83
CA SER A 41 -19.44 2.28 9.71
C SER A 41 -17.98 2.52 10.10
N SER A 42 -17.08 1.62 9.71
CA SER A 42 -15.65 1.71 10.00
C SER A 42 -14.83 1.03 8.92
N ILE A 43 -13.72 1.66 8.53
CA ILE A 43 -12.73 1.11 7.61
C ILE A 43 -11.33 1.17 8.26
N SER A 44 -10.50 0.18 8.01
CA SER A 44 -9.05 0.23 8.25
C SER A 44 -8.38 0.56 6.93
N VAL A 45 -7.51 1.57 6.92
CA VAL A 45 -6.75 1.97 5.72
C VAL A 45 -5.27 1.88 6.02
N LEU A 46 -4.52 1.24 5.12
CA LEU A 46 -3.06 1.23 5.09
C LEU A 46 -2.61 1.74 3.72
N ALA A 47 -1.71 2.70 3.68
CA ALA A 47 -1.19 3.26 2.45
C ALA A 47 0.33 3.36 2.48
N ILE A 48 0.96 3.17 1.32
CA ILE A 48 2.37 3.49 1.10
C ILE A 48 2.48 4.48 -0.06
N GLY A 49 3.32 5.51 0.10
CA GLY A 49 3.66 6.43 -1.00
C GLY A 49 4.45 5.74 -2.12
N GLY A 50 4.66 6.44 -3.23
CA GLY A 50 5.58 5.99 -4.26
C GLY A 50 7.03 5.99 -3.76
N GLY A 51 7.87 5.07 -4.23
CA GLY A 51 9.28 5.02 -3.86
C GLY A 51 10.10 6.12 -4.54
N GLY A 52 11.20 6.56 -3.92
CA GLY A 52 12.15 7.47 -4.52
C GLY A 52 13.02 6.77 -5.57
N ALA A 53 13.46 7.51 -6.59
CA ALA A 53 14.41 7.00 -7.57
C ALA A 53 15.82 6.86 -6.98
N GLY A 54 16.58 5.91 -7.51
CA GLY A 54 18.01 5.83 -7.29
C GLY A 54 18.73 6.93 -8.06
N ALA A 55 19.81 7.46 -7.49
CA ALA A 55 20.67 8.37 -8.23
C ALA A 55 21.43 7.64 -9.34
N GLY A 56 21.81 8.36 -10.39
CA GLY A 56 22.74 7.80 -11.39
C GLY A 56 24.15 7.67 -10.83
N SER A 57 25.05 7.04 -11.59
CA SER A 57 26.43 6.77 -11.15
C SER A 57 26.48 5.98 -9.84
N HIS A 58 27.62 6.00 -9.16
CA HIS A 58 27.91 5.27 -7.93
C HIS A 58 27.32 5.88 -6.64
N TRP A 59 26.16 6.54 -6.76
CA TRP A 59 25.51 7.25 -5.67
C TRP A 59 24.57 6.32 -4.86
N GLY A 60 23.76 6.88 -3.96
CA GLY A 60 22.88 6.10 -3.10
C GLY A 60 21.63 5.62 -3.83
N GLY A 61 21.01 4.56 -3.32
CA GLY A 61 19.69 4.13 -3.77
C GLY A 61 18.58 5.04 -3.24
N GLY A 62 17.40 4.98 -3.85
CA GLY A 62 16.20 5.69 -3.38
C GLY A 62 15.57 4.99 -2.19
N GLY A 63 14.94 5.76 -1.29
CA GLY A 63 14.14 5.21 -0.20
C GLY A 63 12.78 4.70 -0.70
N SER A 64 12.15 3.79 0.04
CA SER A 64 10.76 3.41 -0.27
C SER A 64 9.78 4.55 0.09
N GLY A 65 8.54 4.49 -0.38
CA GLY A 65 7.45 5.28 0.17
C GLY A 65 7.32 5.08 1.68
N TYR A 66 6.81 6.10 2.38
CA TYR A 66 6.47 6.02 3.80
C TYR A 66 5.15 5.29 3.98
N LEU A 67 5.01 4.55 5.08
CA LEU A 67 3.73 3.96 5.46
C LEU A 67 2.94 4.94 6.32
N ALA A 68 1.63 4.95 6.10
CA ALA A 68 0.67 5.56 6.99
C ALA A 68 -0.57 4.66 7.06
N GLY A 69 -1.25 4.65 8.20
CA GLY A 69 -2.48 3.87 8.33
C GLY A 69 -3.28 4.25 9.57
N GLY A 70 -4.54 3.86 9.59
CA GLY A 70 -5.47 4.12 10.68
C GLY A 70 -6.81 3.42 10.51
N VAL A 71 -7.63 3.51 11.54
CA VAL A 71 -9.03 3.07 11.53
C VAL A 71 -9.92 4.30 11.58
N PHE A 72 -10.85 4.42 10.64
CA PHE A 72 -11.67 5.60 10.42
C PHE A 72 -13.15 5.24 10.53
N SER A 73 -13.91 6.06 11.25
CA SER A 73 -15.37 6.02 11.22
C SER A 73 -15.86 6.67 9.93
N VAL A 74 -16.77 5.98 9.25
CA VAL A 74 -17.33 6.41 7.96
C VAL A 74 -18.84 6.20 7.94
N SER A 75 -19.51 6.79 6.97
CA SER A 75 -20.91 6.52 6.68
C SER A 75 -21.04 5.77 5.36
N GLU A 76 -22.04 4.90 5.26
CA GLU A 76 -22.45 4.29 4.01
C GLU A 76 -22.62 5.34 2.90
N GLY A 77 -22.08 5.05 1.72
CA GLY A 77 -22.16 5.94 0.56
C GLY A 77 -21.17 7.11 0.58
N ASP A 78 -20.36 7.29 1.62
CA ASP A 78 -19.24 8.23 1.60
C ASP A 78 -18.31 7.90 0.42
N ILE A 79 -17.82 8.93 -0.26
CA ILE A 79 -16.92 8.80 -1.42
C ILE A 79 -15.57 9.41 -1.08
N PHE A 80 -14.51 8.62 -1.25
CA PHE A 80 -13.13 9.04 -1.05
C PHE A 80 -12.36 8.99 -2.36
N ASN A 81 -11.81 10.13 -2.76
CA ASN A 81 -10.86 10.19 -3.87
C ASN A 81 -9.52 9.58 -3.43
N VAL A 82 -9.12 8.49 -4.06
CA VAL A 82 -7.86 7.80 -3.77
C VAL A 82 -6.84 8.15 -4.84
N THR A 83 -5.74 8.78 -4.43
CA THR A 83 -4.60 9.08 -5.32
C THR A 83 -3.47 8.15 -4.97
N ILE A 84 -2.99 7.37 -5.94
CA ILE A 84 -1.84 6.49 -5.75
C ILE A 84 -0.55 7.22 -6.11
N GLY A 85 0.37 7.28 -5.13
CA GLY A 85 1.67 7.89 -5.27
C GLY A 85 2.49 7.21 -6.36
N GLN A 86 2.93 7.97 -7.34
CA GLN A 86 3.84 7.51 -8.38
C GLN A 86 5.26 7.39 -7.83
N GLY A 87 5.97 6.36 -8.28
CA GLY A 87 7.39 6.22 -8.07
C GLY A 87 8.19 7.35 -8.73
N GLY A 88 9.29 7.73 -8.09
CA GLY A 88 10.22 8.72 -8.61
C GLY A 88 10.83 8.29 -9.93
N GLN A 89 10.98 9.23 -10.86
CA GLN A 89 11.58 8.96 -12.16
C GLN A 89 13.10 8.80 -12.06
N ALA A 90 13.64 7.89 -12.86
CA ALA A 90 15.07 7.65 -12.95
C ALA A 90 15.85 8.92 -13.27
N ALA A 91 17.08 9.01 -12.74
CA ALA A 91 17.93 10.17 -12.95
C ALA A 91 18.23 10.43 -14.44
N ALA A 92 18.01 11.65 -14.91
CA ALA A 92 18.53 12.13 -16.19
C ALA A 92 19.97 12.60 -16.00
N CYS A 93 20.94 11.87 -16.55
CA CYS A 93 22.35 12.16 -16.33
C CYS A 93 22.90 13.23 -17.29
N ALA A 94 23.42 14.32 -16.72
CA ALA A 94 24.30 15.28 -17.40
C ALA A 94 25.53 15.56 -16.52
N GLY A 95 26.51 14.66 -16.57
CA GLY A 95 27.72 14.73 -15.75
C GLY A 95 27.47 14.31 -14.30
N ASN A 96 28.03 15.07 -13.36
CA ASN A 96 27.91 14.75 -11.94
C ASN A 96 26.43 14.79 -11.47
N SER A 97 25.59 15.72 -11.98
CA SER A 97 24.21 15.93 -11.53
C SER A 97 23.24 14.85 -12.03
N CYS A 98 23.36 13.63 -11.52
CA CYS A 98 22.49 12.50 -11.82
C CYS A 98 21.54 12.21 -10.65
N TYR A 99 20.55 13.07 -10.44
CA TYR A 99 19.53 12.88 -9.42
C TYR A 99 18.24 12.37 -10.05
N GLY A 100 17.62 11.38 -9.41
CA GLY A 100 16.25 10.99 -9.73
C GLY A 100 15.26 11.81 -8.90
N ASP A 101 13.98 11.64 -9.20
CA ASP A 101 12.92 12.33 -8.47
C ASP A 101 12.51 11.54 -7.22
N SER A 102 12.04 12.25 -6.19
CA SER A 102 11.34 11.62 -5.08
C SER A 102 10.01 11.02 -5.57
N GLY A 103 9.55 9.98 -4.89
CA GLY A 103 8.19 9.48 -5.08
C GLY A 103 7.16 10.51 -4.63
N THR A 104 5.93 10.34 -5.09
CA THR A 104 4.79 11.19 -4.69
C THR A 104 3.93 10.49 -3.64
N ALA A 105 3.12 11.27 -2.92
CA ALA A 105 2.30 10.75 -1.83
C ALA A 105 1.11 9.92 -2.34
N THR A 106 0.74 8.90 -1.57
CA THR A 106 -0.54 8.21 -1.69
C THR A 106 -1.53 8.85 -0.72
N MET A 107 -2.70 9.26 -1.22
CA MET A 107 -3.73 9.96 -0.44
C MET A 107 -5.05 9.19 -0.50
N PHE A 108 -5.71 9.07 0.65
CA PHE A 108 -7.04 8.47 0.77
C PHE A 108 -8.02 9.54 1.25
N GLY A 109 -8.56 10.32 0.31
CA GLY A 109 -9.27 11.56 0.60
C GLY A 109 -8.46 12.46 1.53
N ASP A 110 -9.14 13.06 2.51
CA ASP A 110 -8.52 13.86 3.58
C ASP A 110 -8.19 13.03 4.84
N LEU A 111 -8.46 11.72 4.82
CA LEU A 111 -8.31 10.86 6.01
C LEU A 111 -6.86 10.50 6.29
N LEU A 112 -6.08 10.27 5.23
CA LEU A 112 -4.75 9.69 5.33
C LEU A 112 -3.87 10.15 4.17
N THR A 113 -2.62 10.50 4.48
CA THR A 113 -1.57 10.76 3.49
C THR A 113 -0.33 9.97 3.87
N ALA A 114 0.19 9.21 2.92
CA ALA A 114 1.45 8.48 3.02
C ALA A 114 2.47 9.11 2.08
N ASP A 115 3.50 9.76 2.63
CA ASP A 115 4.50 10.48 1.85
C ASP A 115 5.31 9.56 0.93
N GLY A 116 5.79 10.12 -0.19
CA GLY A 116 6.68 9.41 -1.09
C GLY A 116 8.10 9.26 -0.54
N GLY A 117 8.83 8.28 -1.06
CA GLY A 117 10.23 8.04 -0.73
C GLY A 117 11.13 9.12 -1.31
N ILE A 118 12.17 9.47 -0.57
CA ILE A 118 13.09 10.53 -0.94
C ILE A 118 14.14 9.99 -1.91
N ALA A 119 14.35 10.71 -3.01
CA ALA A 119 15.54 10.55 -3.85
C ALA A 119 16.68 11.46 -3.39
N LEU A 120 17.90 11.20 -3.86
CA LEU A 120 19.05 12.03 -3.51
C LEU A 120 18.95 13.38 -4.23
N SER A 121 19.07 14.48 -3.47
CA SER A 121 18.97 15.85 -4.00
C SER A 121 20.32 16.56 -4.14
N SER A 122 21.42 15.95 -3.70
CA SER A 122 22.75 16.56 -3.77
C SER A 122 23.88 15.53 -3.79
N PHE A 123 25.05 15.99 -4.23
CA PHE A 123 26.29 15.22 -4.31
C PHE A 123 26.70 14.64 -2.97
N PHE A 124 27.29 13.44 -2.98
CA PHE A 124 27.96 12.89 -1.80
C PHE A 124 27.04 12.75 -0.58
N THR A 125 25.76 12.45 -0.83
CA THR A 125 24.78 12.29 0.23
C THR A 125 24.49 10.82 0.49
N ARG A 126 23.87 10.64 1.65
CA ARG A 126 23.31 9.38 2.12
C ARG A 126 22.29 8.80 1.12
N GLY A 127 22.01 7.50 1.24
CA GLY A 127 20.86 6.89 0.56
C GLY A 127 19.54 7.62 0.85
N GLY A 128 18.56 7.48 -0.04
CA GLY A 128 17.25 8.11 0.09
C GLY A 128 16.50 7.66 1.33
N ALA A 129 15.89 8.58 2.07
CA ALA A 129 15.05 8.25 3.21
C ALA A 129 13.66 7.77 2.76
N GLY A 130 13.01 6.97 3.57
CA GLY A 130 11.72 6.39 3.21
C GLY A 130 11.08 5.62 4.35
N GLY A 131 10.06 4.86 4.00
CA GLY A 131 9.55 3.82 4.87
C GLY A 131 10.66 2.81 5.23
N SER A 132 11.40 2.33 4.23
CA SER A 132 12.71 1.70 4.36
C SER A 132 13.77 2.54 3.65
N GLY A 133 14.94 2.70 4.26
CA GLY A 133 16.02 3.54 3.72
C GLY A 133 16.73 2.93 2.50
N GLY A 134 17.14 3.76 1.54
CA GLY A 134 18.02 3.34 0.44
C GLY A 134 19.46 3.12 0.90
N GLY A 135 20.21 2.27 0.20
CA GLY A 135 21.60 1.96 0.48
C GLY A 135 22.54 3.13 0.18
N GLY A 136 23.63 3.21 0.96
CA GLY A 136 24.64 4.26 0.81
C GLY A 136 25.53 4.11 -0.44
N ALA A 137 26.15 5.21 -0.84
CA ALA A 137 26.99 5.28 -2.03
C ALA A 137 28.42 4.73 -1.83
N GLY A 138 29.02 4.22 -2.91
CA GLY A 138 30.34 3.59 -2.94
C GLY A 138 31.34 4.27 -3.88
N ASN A 139 31.66 5.55 -3.68
CA ASN A 139 32.56 6.29 -4.58
C ASN A 139 33.93 5.60 -4.77
N MET A 140 34.61 5.21 -3.69
CA MET A 140 35.87 4.44 -3.76
C MET A 140 35.71 3.00 -3.26
N GLY A 141 34.56 2.37 -3.48
CA GLY A 141 34.31 1.00 -3.03
C GLY A 141 32.87 0.54 -3.27
N PHE A 142 32.39 -0.33 -2.39
CA PHE A 142 31.07 -0.96 -2.51
C PHE A 142 29.96 0.01 -2.09
N GLY A 143 28.78 -0.18 -2.71
CA GLY A 143 27.54 0.46 -2.27
C GLY A 143 26.90 -0.31 -1.12
N GLY A 144 25.98 0.31 -0.41
CA GLY A 144 25.18 -0.35 0.63
C GLY A 144 23.92 -0.99 0.07
N ALA A 145 23.38 -1.99 0.77
CA ALA A 145 22.08 -2.58 0.46
C ALA A 145 20.95 -1.66 0.96
N GLY A 146 19.79 -1.73 0.31
CA GLY A 146 18.59 -1.07 0.81
C GLY A 146 18.07 -1.73 2.09
N GLY A 147 17.41 -0.94 2.93
CA GLY A 147 16.70 -1.39 4.12
C GLY A 147 15.42 -2.15 3.76
N THR A 148 14.87 -2.83 4.76
CA THR A 148 13.62 -3.58 4.66
C THR A 148 12.82 -3.41 5.94
N GLY A 149 11.49 -3.37 5.84
CA GLY A 149 10.60 -3.44 6.98
C GLY A 149 10.77 -2.29 7.99
N GLY A 150 11.01 -1.08 7.50
CA GLY A 150 11.20 0.08 8.38
C GLY A 150 12.66 0.37 8.75
N SER A 151 13.61 -0.47 8.33
CA SER A 151 15.02 -0.30 8.68
C SER A 151 15.70 0.79 7.84
N ASP A 152 16.80 1.31 8.38
CA ASP A 152 17.75 2.10 7.62
C ASP A 152 18.39 1.26 6.51
N GLY A 153 18.85 1.93 5.46
CA GLY A 153 19.73 1.33 4.47
C GLY A 153 21.12 1.09 5.04
N VAL A 154 21.85 0.14 4.48
CA VAL A 154 23.24 -0.13 4.89
C VAL A 154 24.14 0.97 4.34
N ASP A 155 25.14 1.37 5.12
CA ASP A 155 26.16 2.31 4.67
C ASP A 155 26.99 1.71 3.52
N GLY A 156 27.23 2.53 2.50
CA GLY A 156 28.27 2.23 1.52
C GLY A 156 29.65 2.53 2.10
N ARG A 157 30.71 2.25 1.34
CA ARG A 157 32.07 2.56 1.82
C ARG A 157 32.28 4.04 2.12
N SER A 158 31.60 4.92 1.39
CA SER A 158 31.85 6.36 1.44
C SER A 158 30.74 7.15 2.10
N TYR A 159 29.50 6.65 2.09
CA TYR A 159 28.33 7.42 2.51
C TYR A 159 27.31 6.55 3.23
N LEU A 160 26.60 7.18 4.16
CA LEU A 160 25.60 6.52 4.99
C LEU A 160 24.39 6.03 4.18
N GLY A 161 23.67 5.06 4.72
CA GLY A 161 22.34 4.70 4.24
C GLY A 161 21.28 5.78 4.52
N GLY A 162 20.17 5.66 3.82
CA GLY A 162 18.94 6.41 4.09
C GLY A 162 18.27 5.94 5.38
N LEU A 163 17.48 6.82 6.01
CA LEU A 163 16.68 6.41 7.17
C LEU A 163 15.45 5.64 6.72
N GLY A 164 15.12 4.60 7.46
CA GLY A 164 13.77 4.04 7.50
C GLY A 164 12.88 4.79 8.49
N GLN A 165 11.59 4.48 8.46
CA GLN A 165 10.59 5.04 9.37
C GLN A 165 10.67 4.44 10.79
N GLY A 166 11.48 3.38 10.97
CA GLY A 166 11.58 2.61 12.20
C GLY A 166 10.76 1.33 12.12
N THR A 167 11.38 0.21 12.52
CA THR A 167 10.80 -1.14 12.42
C THR A 167 9.57 -1.33 13.31
N GLU A 168 9.52 -0.68 14.48
CA GLU A 168 8.37 -0.74 15.38
C GLU A 168 7.13 -0.09 14.76
N ILE A 169 7.28 1.13 14.22
CA ILE A 169 6.20 1.85 13.54
C ILE A 169 5.73 1.03 12.33
N TRP A 170 6.68 0.56 11.50
CA TRP A 170 6.38 -0.25 10.32
C TRP A 170 5.54 -1.48 10.68
N ASN A 171 6.02 -2.31 11.64
CA ASN A 171 5.32 -3.53 12.04
C ASN A 171 3.94 -3.24 12.63
N SER A 172 3.79 -2.16 13.40
CA SER A 172 2.48 -1.78 13.97
C SER A 172 1.45 -1.47 12.88
N LEU A 173 1.86 -0.77 11.81
CA LEU A 173 0.97 -0.40 10.71
C LEU A 173 0.54 -1.61 9.88
N LEU A 174 1.43 -2.59 9.69
CA LEU A 174 1.08 -3.81 8.93
C LEU A 174 -0.01 -4.64 9.62
N THR A 175 -0.15 -4.55 10.95
CA THR A 175 -1.19 -5.28 11.70
C THR A 175 -2.60 -4.71 11.53
N LEU A 176 -2.75 -3.54 10.89
CA LEU A 176 -4.06 -2.94 10.61
C LEU A 176 -4.88 -3.77 9.62
N ILE A 177 -4.20 -4.53 8.76
CA ILE A 177 -4.80 -5.39 7.75
C ILE A 177 -4.66 -6.85 8.20
N THR A 178 -5.78 -7.53 8.37
CA THR A 178 -5.87 -8.92 8.84
C THR A 178 -6.39 -9.88 7.79
N GLU A 179 -7.10 -9.39 6.77
CA GLU A 179 -7.67 -10.22 5.70
C GLU A 179 -6.67 -10.60 4.61
N ALA A 180 -5.47 -10.01 4.62
CA ALA A 180 -4.35 -10.40 3.78
C ALA A 180 -3.05 -10.45 4.57
N THR A 181 -2.08 -11.19 4.05
CA THR A 181 -0.72 -11.18 4.58
C THR A 181 0.02 -9.97 4.02
N VAL A 182 0.12 -8.90 4.82
CA VAL A 182 0.95 -7.73 4.47
C VAL A 182 2.33 -7.87 5.10
N THR A 183 3.39 -7.92 4.29
CA THR A 183 4.77 -8.07 4.76
C THR A 183 5.70 -7.01 4.17
N ALA A 184 6.89 -6.88 4.74
CA ALA A 184 7.96 -6.09 4.14
C ALA A 184 8.49 -6.77 2.88
N GLY A 185 8.67 -5.99 1.83
CA GLY A 185 9.46 -6.39 0.67
C GLY A 185 10.95 -6.25 0.93
N SER A 186 11.77 -6.96 0.15
CA SER A 186 13.22 -6.92 0.29
C SER A 186 13.79 -5.58 -0.18
N GLY A 187 14.81 -5.08 0.53
CA GLY A 187 15.66 -4.03 0.00
C GLY A 187 16.48 -4.53 -1.19
N GLY A 188 16.85 -3.62 -2.07
CA GLY A 188 17.69 -3.90 -3.23
C GLY A 188 19.11 -4.25 -2.80
N ALA A 189 19.72 -5.19 -3.52
CA ALA A 189 21.08 -5.63 -3.25
C ALA A 189 22.10 -4.49 -3.42
N ALA A 190 23.12 -4.53 -2.56
CA ALA A 190 24.33 -3.76 -2.73
C ALA A 190 25.07 -4.20 -4.01
N SER A 191 25.74 -3.25 -4.67
CA SER A 191 26.70 -3.60 -5.70
C SER A 191 28.12 -3.76 -5.12
N ALA A 192 28.81 -4.81 -5.58
CA ALA A 192 30.20 -5.08 -5.23
C ALA A 192 31.14 -4.45 -6.26
N GLY A 193 32.17 -3.73 -5.80
CA GLY A 193 33.14 -3.12 -6.70
C GLY A 193 33.70 -1.81 -6.16
N SER A 194 34.34 -1.05 -7.05
CA SER A 194 34.68 0.36 -6.84
C SER A 194 33.72 1.18 -7.68
N HIS A 195 33.30 2.36 -7.19
CA HIS A 195 32.29 3.19 -7.84
C HIS A 195 30.98 2.41 -8.02
N SER A 196 30.57 1.75 -6.95
CA SER A 196 29.38 0.92 -6.88
C SER A 196 28.22 1.71 -6.26
N GLY A 197 27.05 1.56 -6.87
CA GLY A 197 25.81 2.17 -6.41
C GLY A 197 25.15 1.43 -5.25
N GLY A 198 24.45 2.16 -4.37
CA GLY A 198 23.57 1.60 -3.34
C GLY A 198 22.23 1.07 -3.88
N GLY A 199 21.68 0.04 -3.23
CA GLY A 199 20.38 -0.57 -3.55
C GLY A 199 19.18 0.23 -3.03
N GLY A 200 18.00 0.07 -3.64
CA GLY A 200 16.78 0.78 -3.25
C GLY A 200 16.09 0.21 -2.00
N GLY A 201 15.36 1.02 -1.23
CA GLY A 201 14.60 0.55 -0.05
C GLY A 201 13.45 -0.39 -0.41
N GLY A 202 13.18 -1.39 0.43
CA GLY A 202 12.07 -2.34 0.25
C GLY A 202 10.69 -1.72 0.56
N GLY A 203 9.69 -2.05 -0.25
CA GLY A 203 8.30 -1.63 -0.11
C GLY A 203 7.48 -2.57 0.77
N ILE A 204 6.16 -2.65 0.52
CA ILE A 204 5.29 -3.69 1.09
C ILE A 204 4.86 -4.73 0.06
N LEU A 205 4.57 -5.94 0.52
CA LEU A 205 3.97 -7.02 -0.25
C LEU A 205 2.58 -7.32 0.29
N ILE A 206 1.65 -7.62 -0.61
CA ILE A 206 0.29 -8.05 -0.29
C ILE A 206 0.16 -9.48 -0.80
N ASP A 207 0.04 -10.44 0.11
CA ASP A 207 0.05 -11.88 -0.20
C ASP A 207 1.29 -12.30 -1.02
N GLY A 208 2.43 -11.68 -0.71
CA GLY A 208 3.70 -11.89 -1.42
C GLY A 208 3.81 -11.20 -2.78
N ILE A 209 2.77 -10.49 -3.22
CA ILE A 209 2.73 -9.75 -4.48
C ILE A 209 3.18 -8.31 -4.25
N GLY A 210 4.02 -7.79 -5.16
CA GLY A 210 4.49 -6.41 -5.14
C GLY A 210 5.12 -6.00 -6.47
N LEU A 211 5.52 -4.73 -6.55
CA LEU A 211 6.21 -4.17 -7.71
C LEU A 211 7.72 -4.14 -7.48
N LEU A 212 8.51 -4.19 -8.54
CA LEU A 212 9.96 -3.98 -8.45
C LEU A 212 10.27 -2.51 -8.67
N GLY A 213 11.11 -1.94 -7.80
CA GLY A 213 11.85 -0.71 -8.13
C GLY A 213 12.77 -0.97 -9.33
N GLY A 214 12.97 0.05 -10.15
CA GLY A 214 13.91 -0.03 -11.26
C GLY A 214 15.33 -0.32 -10.76
N GLN A 215 16.02 -1.19 -11.49
CA GLN A 215 17.47 -1.37 -11.33
C GLN A 215 18.19 -0.18 -11.98
N GLY A 216 19.32 0.24 -11.40
CA GLY A 216 20.21 1.17 -12.09
C GLY A 216 20.89 0.53 -13.30
N ASN A 217 21.32 1.34 -14.26
CA ASN A 217 22.04 0.82 -15.42
C ASN A 217 23.52 0.55 -15.05
N SER A 218 24.04 -0.61 -15.47
CA SER A 218 25.46 -0.95 -15.35
C SER A 218 26.05 -1.34 -16.70
N GLN A 219 27.25 -0.81 -17.00
CA GLN A 219 28.06 -1.26 -18.15
C GLN A 219 29.31 -2.03 -17.72
N SER A 220 29.94 -1.70 -16.58
CA SER A 220 31.19 -2.39 -16.17
C SER A 220 31.40 -2.50 -14.65
N PHE A 221 30.66 -1.74 -13.85
CA PHE A 221 30.53 -1.93 -12.41
C PHE A 221 29.07 -2.15 -12.08
N ALA A 222 28.79 -3.09 -11.18
CA ALA A 222 27.43 -3.48 -10.85
C ALA A 222 26.63 -2.25 -10.35
N ALA A 223 25.43 -2.10 -10.87
CA ALA A 223 24.46 -1.11 -10.40
C ALA A 223 23.78 -1.63 -9.14
N GLY A 224 23.26 -0.72 -8.32
CA GLY A 224 22.35 -1.11 -7.24
C GLY A 224 21.06 -1.69 -7.80
N GLU A 225 20.54 -2.73 -7.16
CA GLU A 225 19.22 -3.26 -7.48
C GLU A 225 18.14 -2.39 -6.85
N GLY A 226 16.98 -2.29 -7.50
CA GLY A 226 15.79 -1.71 -6.89
C GLY A 226 15.28 -2.58 -5.76
N GLY A 227 14.55 -1.98 -4.82
CA GLY A 227 13.82 -2.76 -3.82
C GLY A 227 12.64 -3.52 -4.44
N PHE A 228 12.03 -4.40 -3.65
CA PHE A 228 10.81 -5.12 -4.01
C PHE A 228 9.64 -4.69 -3.12
N GLY A 229 8.45 -4.60 -3.68
CA GLY A 229 7.21 -4.17 -3.04
C GLY A 229 6.62 -2.90 -3.61
N TYR A 230 5.33 -2.68 -3.34
CA TYR A 230 4.69 -1.38 -3.58
C TYR A 230 5.44 -0.29 -2.82
N GLY A 231 5.67 0.83 -3.47
CA GLY A 231 6.45 1.94 -2.95
C GLY A 231 7.95 1.65 -2.84
N ALA A 232 8.49 0.55 -3.38
CA ALA A 232 9.93 0.27 -3.31
C ALA A 232 10.79 1.35 -4.00
N GLY A 233 11.96 1.62 -3.45
CA GLY A 233 12.92 2.56 -4.00
C GLY A 233 13.72 2.01 -5.19
N GLY A 234 14.18 2.91 -6.06
CA GLY A 234 15.04 2.55 -7.19
C GLY A 234 16.50 2.33 -6.78
N GLY A 235 17.18 1.41 -7.46
CA GLY A 235 18.61 1.19 -7.31
C GLY A 235 19.43 2.25 -8.02
N SER A 236 20.62 2.56 -7.53
CA SER A 236 21.49 3.53 -8.20
C SER A 236 22.27 2.94 -9.38
N GLY A 237 22.77 3.81 -10.26
CA GLY A 237 23.56 3.40 -11.41
C GLY A 237 24.95 2.84 -11.06
N GLY A 238 25.73 2.52 -12.09
CA GLY A 238 27.18 2.28 -11.97
C GLY A 238 28.00 3.42 -12.59
N TYR A 239 29.31 3.40 -12.40
CA TYR A 239 30.22 4.35 -13.06
C TYR A 239 31.41 3.65 -13.69
N ASN A 240 31.53 3.71 -15.01
CA ASN A 240 32.72 3.23 -15.75
C ASN A 240 33.33 4.31 -16.64
N GLY A 241 33.65 5.46 -16.06
CA GLY A 241 34.08 6.63 -16.84
C GLY A 241 32.95 7.34 -17.60
N VAL A 242 31.74 6.77 -17.56
CA VAL A 242 30.49 7.38 -18.03
C VAL A 242 29.45 7.23 -16.92
N TYR A 243 28.68 8.30 -16.69
CA TYR A 243 27.61 8.34 -15.72
C TYR A 243 26.41 7.54 -16.23
N GLN A 244 26.03 6.50 -15.49
CA GLN A 244 24.85 5.69 -15.81
C GLN A 244 23.62 6.20 -15.08
N VAL A 245 22.44 5.93 -15.62
CA VAL A 245 21.17 6.31 -14.99
C VAL A 245 20.83 5.37 -13.82
N GLY A 246 20.24 5.92 -12.77
CA GLY A 246 19.63 5.13 -11.70
C GLY A 246 18.31 4.51 -12.16
N GLY A 247 17.73 3.67 -11.30
CA GLY A 247 16.41 3.11 -11.50
C GLY A 247 15.31 3.98 -10.91
N SER A 248 14.11 3.89 -11.47
CA SER A 248 12.90 4.54 -10.94
C SER A 248 12.42 3.87 -9.65
N GLY A 249 11.68 4.60 -8.82
CA GLY A 249 10.91 3.98 -7.74
C GLY A 249 9.68 3.26 -8.27
N ALA A 250 9.11 2.37 -7.45
CA ALA A 250 7.83 1.73 -7.71
C ALA A 250 6.67 2.59 -7.20
N ASN A 251 5.50 2.45 -7.82
CA ASN A 251 4.27 3.11 -7.38
C ASN A 251 3.82 2.59 -6.02
N GLY A 252 3.15 3.46 -5.27
CA GLY A 252 2.51 3.14 -4.00
C GLY A 252 1.27 2.27 -4.16
N VAL A 253 0.56 2.08 -3.05
CA VAL A 253 -0.73 1.36 -3.00
C VAL A 253 -1.52 1.83 -1.79
N ALA A 254 -2.84 1.75 -1.86
CA ALA A 254 -3.73 1.87 -0.71
C ALA A 254 -4.50 0.55 -0.53
N ILE A 255 -4.65 0.13 0.72
CA ILE A 255 -5.36 -1.09 1.13
C ILE A 255 -6.47 -0.65 2.07
N VAL A 256 -7.70 -1.06 1.77
CA VAL A 256 -8.87 -0.80 2.60
C VAL A 256 -9.43 -2.12 3.07
N GLN A 257 -9.66 -2.25 4.38
CA GLN A 257 -10.34 -3.38 4.98
C GLN A 257 -11.55 -2.90 5.76
N TYR A 258 -12.65 -3.64 5.69
CA TYR A 258 -13.85 -3.34 6.47
C TYR A 258 -14.67 -4.59 6.73
N ASN A 259 -15.50 -4.54 7.78
CA ASN A 259 -16.49 -5.56 8.05
C ASN A 259 -17.83 -5.06 7.54
N SER A 260 -18.44 -5.82 6.64
CA SER A 260 -19.86 -5.66 6.30
C SER A 260 -20.67 -6.64 7.13
N VAL A 261 -21.82 -6.19 7.67
CA VAL A 261 -22.79 -7.15 8.19
C VAL A 261 -23.44 -7.77 6.96
N ALA A 262 -23.20 -9.04 6.69
CA ALA A 262 -23.96 -9.69 5.62
C ALA A 262 -25.43 -9.64 6.04
N VAL A 263 -26.23 -8.83 5.34
CA VAL A 263 -27.68 -8.91 5.45
C VAL A 263 -28.02 -10.32 5.01
N SER A 264 -28.40 -11.17 5.97
CA SER A 264 -28.97 -12.48 5.64
C SER A 264 -30.12 -12.18 4.71
N GLU A 265 -29.98 -12.48 3.42
CA GLU A 265 -31.13 -12.42 2.52
C GLU A 265 -32.24 -13.22 3.21
N PRO A 266 -33.44 -12.64 3.37
CA PRO A 266 -34.54 -13.38 3.95
C PRO A 266 -34.63 -14.68 3.15
N PRO A 267 -34.52 -15.86 3.79
CA PRO A 267 -34.45 -17.10 3.05
C PRO A 267 -35.65 -17.11 2.12
N MET A 268 -35.46 -17.31 0.80
CA MET A 268 -36.55 -17.21 -0.16
C MET A 268 -37.78 -18.05 0.26
N PHE A 269 -37.54 -19.12 1.02
CA PHE A 269 -38.57 -19.92 1.67
C PHE A 269 -39.44 -19.17 2.70
N ALA A 270 -38.93 -18.21 3.46
CA ALA A 270 -39.71 -17.37 4.36
C ALA A 270 -40.65 -16.42 3.58
N ILE A 271 -40.17 -15.80 2.50
CA ILE A 271 -41.01 -15.00 1.60
C ILE A 271 -42.09 -15.87 0.96
N LEU A 272 -41.71 -17.06 0.48
CA LEU A 272 -42.64 -18.02 -0.12
C LEU A 272 -43.67 -18.52 0.91
N ALA A 273 -43.25 -18.88 2.12
CA ALA A 273 -44.13 -19.36 3.19
C ALA A 273 -45.13 -18.29 3.64
N LEU A 274 -44.68 -17.03 3.77
CA LEU A 274 -45.57 -15.90 4.05
C LEU A 274 -46.55 -15.66 2.89
N GLY A 275 -46.08 -15.77 1.64
CA GLY A 275 -46.93 -15.69 0.46
C GLY A 275 -48.03 -16.77 0.44
N VAL A 276 -47.67 -18.03 0.70
CA VAL A 276 -48.60 -19.17 0.76
C VAL A 276 -49.57 -19.03 1.93
N ALA A 277 -49.10 -18.64 3.11
CA ALA A 277 -49.94 -18.39 4.28
C ALA A 277 -50.97 -17.27 4.01
N GLY A 278 -50.56 -16.18 3.38
CA GLY A 278 -51.46 -15.10 2.94
C GLY A 278 -52.54 -15.58 1.96
N LEU A 279 -52.16 -16.43 1.00
CA LEU A 279 -53.09 -17.08 0.06
C LEU A 279 -54.11 -17.98 0.78
N MET A 280 -53.67 -18.77 1.77
CA MET A 280 -54.57 -19.64 2.55
C MET A 280 -55.56 -18.84 3.41
N VAL A 281 -55.13 -17.72 4.00
CA VAL A 281 -56.01 -16.84 4.79
C VAL A 281 -57.07 -16.16 3.90
N ARG A 282 -56.72 -15.74 2.67
CA ARG A 282 -57.70 -15.19 1.72
C ARG A 282 -58.75 -16.23 1.31
N ARG A 283 -58.35 -17.48 1.07
CA ARG A 283 -59.27 -18.55 0.64
C ARG A 283 -60.34 -18.88 1.69
N ARG A 284 -60.04 -18.75 2.98
CA ARG A 284 -61.00 -18.99 4.08
C ARG A 284 -62.05 -17.89 4.28
N LYS A 285 -61.86 -16.70 3.71
CA LYS A 285 -62.87 -15.61 3.78
C LYS A 285 -63.86 -15.61 2.62
N ALA A 286 -63.61 -16.42 1.59
CA ALA A 286 -64.46 -16.50 0.39
C ALA A 286 -65.46 -17.68 0.43
N GLN A 287 -65.52 -18.41 1.54
CA GLN A 287 -66.52 -19.43 1.86
C GLN A 287 -67.39 -18.93 3.01
#